data_AF-A0A0D6QQG9-F1
#
_entry.id   AF-A0A0D6QQG9-F1
#
_cell.length_a   1.000
_cell.length_b   1.000
_cell.length_c   1.000
_cell.angle_alpha   90.00
_cell.angle_beta   90.00
_cell.angle_gamma   90.00
#
_symmetry.space_group_name_H-M   'P 1'
#
loop_
_entity.id
_entity.type
_entity.pdbx_description
1 polymer ?
#
loop_
_entity_poly.entity_id
_entity_poly.type
_entity_poly.pdbx_seq_one_letter_code
_entity_poly.pdbx_strand_id
1 'polypeptide(L)'
;MKDLHDKVMTVRMTPLALVTERLPRVVRDLARAVNKQVELDVQGAEIEIDRAILEELSDPLQHVLRNAVDHGIEPPHLRLLAGKPATGRLALTARRERDRVILELADDGRGLDPERLRQAAVARGVLAPEQAAALSDREALMLCCLPGVSTADQVTELSGRGVGMDSVKRTVEALGGTLEVESAPGLGARVTFRLPLTVAVQPVLLVRVGEEVLGLPIAKVHGAAQVELSRLDRSRGEPVLPYDGELVPVRDLSRLLGFPAAAGDVRAVVVAEGGEPGRVGLAVDALLGQHEAVLKPLGSPLETVPGLSAVTVLGTGRPVFILDVQRLFA
;
A
#
# COMPACT_ATOMS: atom_id res chain seq x y z
N MET A 1 6.55 -26.26 -14.41
CA MET A 1 6.40 -25.29 -13.31
C MET A 1 5.69 -24.00 -13.73
N LYS A 2 6.06 -23.32 -14.84
CA LYS A 2 5.29 -22.15 -15.36
C LYS A 2 3.79 -22.44 -15.56
N ASP A 3 3.49 -23.60 -16.16
CA ASP A 3 2.11 -23.97 -16.52
C ASP A 3 1.18 -24.24 -15.30
N LEU A 4 1.74 -24.56 -14.13
CA LEU A 4 0.97 -24.72 -12.88
C LEU A 4 0.81 -23.37 -12.18
N HIS A 5 1.82 -22.50 -12.24
CA HIS A 5 1.73 -21.13 -11.73
C HIS A 5 0.67 -20.34 -12.50
N ASP A 6 0.65 -20.41 -13.83
CA ASP A 6 -0.35 -19.74 -14.68
C ASP A 6 -1.78 -20.25 -14.42
N LYS A 7 -1.93 -21.56 -14.13
CA LYS A 7 -3.21 -22.19 -13.75
C LYS A 7 -3.67 -21.85 -12.33
N VAL A 8 -2.75 -21.64 -11.39
CA VAL A 8 -3.07 -21.16 -10.03
C VAL A 8 -3.41 -19.67 -10.06
N MET A 9 -2.78 -18.89 -10.95
CA MET A 9 -3.11 -17.48 -11.15
C MET A 9 -4.55 -17.29 -11.61
N THR A 10 -5.07 -18.16 -12.47
CA THR A 10 -6.47 -18.10 -12.93
C THR A 10 -7.49 -18.27 -11.80
N VAL A 11 -7.11 -18.89 -10.68
CA VAL A 11 -8.00 -19.11 -9.52
C VAL A 11 -8.17 -17.86 -8.65
N ARG A 12 -7.27 -16.86 -8.78
CA ARG A 12 -7.30 -15.61 -7.98
C ARG A 12 -7.83 -14.39 -8.75
N MET A 13 -7.93 -14.50 -10.07
CA MET A 13 -8.40 -13.40 -10.92
C MET A 13 -9.88 -13.16 -10.70
N THR A 14 -10.26 -11.89 -10.52
CA THR A 14 -11.64 -11.46 -10.30
C THR A 14 -11.95 -10.30 -11.25
N PRO A 15 -13.12 -10.27 -11.90
CA PRO A 15 -13.48 -9.16 -12.77
C PRO A 15 -13.66 -7.86 -11.98
N LEU A 16 -13.24 -6.74 -12.57
CA LEU A 16 -13.42 -5.41 -12.00
C LEU A 16 -14.88 -5.07 -11.69
N ALA A 17 -15.82 -5.67 -12.45
CA ALA A 17 -17.26 -5.55 -12.28
C ALA A 17 -17.71 -5.63 -10.82
N LEU A 18 -17.11 -6.52 -10.02
CA LEU A 18 -17.47 -6.71 -8.60
C LEU A 18 -17.37 -5.41 -7.78
N VAL A 19 -16.42 -4.53 -8.10
CA VAL A 19 -16.25 -3.24 -7.43
C VAL A 19 -16.92 -2.12 -8.22
N THR A 20 -16.91 -2.17 -9.55
CA THR A 20 -17.40 -1.07 -10.39
C THR A 20 -18.93 -1.02 -10.50
N GLU A 21 -19.65 -2.14 -10.37
CA GLU A 21 -21.12 -2.19 -10.48
C GLU A 21 -21.86 -1.30 -9.48
N ARG A 22 -21.29 -1.12 -8.28
CA ARG A 22 -21.86 -0.26 -7.24
C ARG A 22 -21.53 1.23 -7.41
N LEU A 23 -20.50 1.58 -8.19
CA LEU A 23 -20.02 2.95 -8.31
C LEU A 23 -21.06 3.92 -8.90
N PRO A 24 -21.85 3.56 -9.92
CA PRO A 24 -22.91 4.45 -10.44
C PRO A 24 -23.94 4.86 -9.38
N ARG A 25 -24.26 3.95 -8.45
CA ARG A 25 -25.16 4.26 -7.32
C ARG A 25 -24.49 5.22 -6.34
N VAL A 26 -23.23 4.97 -5.99
CA VAL A 26 -22.45 5.84 -5.09
C VAL A 26 -22.33 7.26 -5.65
N VAL A 27 -21.99 7.40 -6.94
CA VAL A 27 -21.90 8.71 -7.61
C VAL A 27 -23.24 9.45 -7.60
N ARG A 28 -24.35 8.74 -7.85
CA ARG A 28 -25.69 9.34 -7.81
C ARG A 28 -26.05 9.85 -6.42
N ASP A 29 -25.71 9.10 -5.37
CA ASP A 29 -25.98 9.47 -3.98
C ASP A 29 -25.12 10.67 -3.56
N LEU A 30 -23.84 10.70 -3.94
CA LEU A 30 -22.94 11.85 -3.74
C LEU A 30 -23.46 13.10 -4.46
N ALA A 31 -23.80 12.98 -5.75
CA ALA A 31 -24.28 14.10 -6.55
C ALA A 31 -25.56 14.72 -5.97
N ARG A 32 -26.48 13.91 -5.45
CA ARG A 32 -27.67 14.38 -4.73
C ARG A 32 -27.33 15.14 -3.45
N ALA A 33 -26.38 14.65 -2.67
CA ALA A 33 -25.96 15.31 -1.43
C ALA A 33 -25.40 16.73 -1.67
N VAL A 34 -24.71 16.94 -2.79
CA VAL A 34 -24.12 18.24 -3.17
C VAL A 34 -24.96 19.04 -4.17
N ASN A 35 -26.20 18.63 -4.46
CA ASN A 35 -27.11 19.26 -5.44
C ASN A 35 -26.50 19.45 -6.84
N LYS A 36 -25.78 18.44 -7.35
CA LYS A 36 -25.21 18.41 -8.70
C LYS A 36 -25.85 17.31 -9.54
N GLN A 37 -25.73 17.44 -10.86
CA GLN A 37 -26.17 16.42 -11.81
C GLN A 37 -24.94 15.79 -12.44
N VAL A 38 -24.75 14.49 -12.23
CA VAL A 38 -23.56 13.76 -12.68
C VAL A 38 -23.95 12.39 -13.21
N GLU A 39 -23.37 12.00 -14.35
CA GLU A 39 -23.47 10.67 -14.93
C GLU A 39 -22.09 9.99 -14.89
N LEU A 40 -22.07 8.71 -14.49
CA LEU A 40 -20.86 7.88 -14.53
C LEU A 40 -21.02 6.83 -15.65
N ASP A 41 -20.10 6.84 -16.60
CA ASP A 41 -19.91 5.77 -17.57
C ASP A 41 -18.78 4.84 -17.13
N VAL A 42 -18.96 3.53 -17.28
CA VAL A 42 -17.98 2.52 -16.87
C VAL A 42 -17.71 1.59 -18.05
N GLN A 43 -16.45 1.52 -18.47
CA GLN A 43 -15.99 0.71 -19.59
C GLN A 43 -14.85 -0.22 -19.15
N GLY A 44 -14.80 -1.45 -19.67
CA GLY A 44 -13.76 -2.43 -19.34
C GLY A 44 -13.94 -3.13 -18.00
N ALA A 45 -15.16 -3.19 -17.47
CA ALA A 45 -15.47 -3.85 -16.19
C ALA A 45 -15.22 -5.38 -16.21
N GLU A 46 -15.16 -5.97 -17.40
CA GLU A 46 -14.86 -7.38 -17.65
C GLU A 46 -13.38 -7.75 -17.44
N ILE A 47 -12.48 -6.77 -17.33
CA ILE A 47 -11.06 -7.02 -17.11
C ILE A 47 -10.87 -7.69 -15.76
N GLU A 48 -10.08 -8.75 -15.75
CA GLU A 48 -9.75 -9.48 -14.53
C GLU A 48 -8.43 -9.00 -13.92
N ILE A 49 -8.40 -8.90 -12.58
CA ILE A 49 -7.23 -8.54 -11.78
C ILE A 49 -7.19 -9.39 -10.51
N ASP A 50 -6.02 -9.49 -9.87
CA ASP A 50 -5.90 -10.18 -8.58
C ASP A 50 -6.89 -9.61 -7.54
N ARG A 51 -7.62 -10.51 -6.88
CA ARG A 51 -8.63 -10.16 -5.88
C ARG A 51 -8.11 -9.23 -4.78
N ALA A 52 -6.86 -9.40 -4.33
CA ALA A 52 -6.28 -8.55 -3.30
C ALA A 52 -6.11 -7.11 -3.79
N ILE A 53 -5.75 -6.90 -5.07
CA ILE A 53 -5.72 -5.57 -5.68
C ILE A 53 -7.14 -4.99 -5.71
N LEU A 54 -8.11 -5.78 -6.15
CA LEU A 54 -9.50 -5.33 -6.30
C LEU A 54 -10.11 -4.88 -4.97
N GLU A 55 -9.88 -5.63 -3.88
CA GLU A 55 -10.35 -5.28 -2.54
C GLU A 55 -9.73 -3.96 -2.04
N GLU A 56 -8.43 -3.76 -2.27
CA GLU A 56 -7.70 -2.54 -1.87
C GLU A 56 -8.04 -1.31 -2.74
N LEU A 57 -8.48 -1.50 -3.99
CA LEU A 57 -8.87 -0.41 -4.90
C LEU A 57 -10.25 0.19 -4.60
N SER A 58 -11.10 -0.52 -3.87
CA SER A 58 -12.47 -0.09 -3.52
C SER A 58 -12.52 1.36 -3.03
N ASP A 59 -11.68 1.67 -2.06
CA ASP A 59 -11.70 2.94 -1.34
C ASP A 59 -10.99 4.05 -2.12
N PRO A 60 -9.81 3.81 -2.75
CA PRO A 60 -9.20 4.69 -3.73
C PRO A 60 -10.16 5.18 -4.82
N LEU A 61 -10.88 4.26 -5.48
CA LEU A 61 -11.79 4.60 -6.58
C LEU A 61 -12.97 5.47 -6.07
N GLN A 62 -13.55 5.11 -4.93
CA GLN A 62 -14.62 5.91 -4.31
C GLN A 62 -14.13 7.30 -3.91
N HIS A 63 -12.90 7.42 -3.41
CA HIS A 63 -12.33 8.69 -3.02
C HIS A 63 -12.11 9.62 -4.22
N VAL A 64 -11.53 9.11 -5.32
CA VAL A 64 -11.35 9.91 -6.54
C VAL A 64 -12.69 10.34 -7.13
N LEU A 65 -13.68 9.44 -7.18
CA LEU A 65 -15.03 9.77 -7.62
C LEU A 65 -15.68 10.85 -6.74
N ARG A 66 -15.52 10.75 -5.42
CA ARG A 66 -16.00 11.79 -4.49
C ARG A 66 -15.35 13.14 -4.79
N ASN A 67 -14.02 13.19 -4.93
CA ASN A 67 -13.32 14.44 -5.24
C ASN A 67 -13.78 15.04 -6.57
N ALA A 68 -14.02 14.19 -7.57
CA ALA A 68 -14.57 14.63 -8.85
C ALA A 68 -15.98 15.21 -8.68
N VAL A 69 -16.86 14.59 -7.89
CA VAL A 69 -18.22 15.12 -7.64
C VAL A 69 -18.22 16.37 -6.77
N ASP A 70 -17.48 16.39 -5.67
CA ASP A 70 -17.50 17.47 -4.68
C ASP A 70 -16.75 18.71 -5.16
N HIS A 71 -15.56 18.51 -5.73
CA HIS A 71 -14.66 19.58 -6.12
C HIS A 71 -14.52 19.73 -7.63
N GLY A 72 -14.46 18.64 -8.40
CA GLY A 72 -14.29 18.69 -9.86
C GLY A 72 -15.48 19.32 -10.59
N ILE A 73 -16.63 18.65 -10.55
CA ILE A 73 -17.85 19.03 -11.26
C ILE A 73 -18.45 20.31 -10.65
N GLU A 74 -18.74 21.28 -11.51
CA GLU A 74 -19.40 22.53 -11.12
C GLU A 74 -20.92 22.33 -10.98
N PRO A 75 -21.61 23.14 -10.16
CA PRO A 75 -23.08 23.18 -10.13
C PRO A 75 -23.69 23.48 -11.51
N PRO A 76 -24.91 22.99 -11.82
CA PRO A 76 -25.51 23.11 -13.16
C PRO A 76 -25.54 24.55 -13.71
N HIS A 77 -25.83 25.53 -12.85
CA HIS A 77 -25.86 26.94 -13.24
C HIS A 77 -24.48 27.47 -13.65
N LEU A 78 -23.41 27.10 -12.94
CA LEU A 78 -22.04 27.49 -13.31
C LEU A 78 -21.58 26.77 -14.57
N ARG A 79 -21.99 25.52 -14.78
CA ARG A 79 -21.67 24.77 -16.01
C ARG A 79 -22.27 25.43 -17.24
N LEU A 80 -23.55 25.81 -17.17
CA LEU A 80 -24.23 26.51 -18.27
C LEU A 80 -23.57 27.87 -18.57
N LEU A 81 -23.15 28.61 -17.53
CA LEU A 81 -22.40 29.86 -17.72
C LEU A 81 -21.04 29.64 -18.38
N ALA A 82 -20.39 28.52 -18.13
CA ALA A 82 -19.14 28.11 -18.76
C ALA A 82 -19.33 27.47 -20.16
N GLY A 83 -20.56 27.41 -20.68
CA GLY A 83 -20.87 26.79 -21.98
C GLY A 83 -20.86 25.26 -21.98
N LYS A 84 -20.87 24.62 -20.81
CA LYS A 84 -20.90 23.17 -20.63
C LYS A 84 -22.33 22.64 -20.45
N PRO A 85 -22.57 21.34 -20.73
CA PRO A 85 -23.85 20.71 -20.38
C PRO A 85 -24.15 20.79 -18.88
N ALA A 86 -25.44 20.93 -18.52
CA ALA A 86 -25.87 21.00 -17.12
C ALA A 86 -25.50 19.75 -16.31
N THR A 87 -25.49 18.59 -16.97
CA THR A 87 -25.06 17.30 -16.41
C THR A 87 -23.55 17.13 -16.61
N GLY A 88 -22.81 16.91 -15.52
CA GLY A 88 -21.39 16.55 -15.55
C GLY A 88 -21.18 15.09 -15.93
N ARG A 89 -20.04 14.80 -16.57
CA ARG A 89 -19.68 13.45 -16.99
C ARG A 89 -18.46 12.96 -16.24
N LEU A 90 -18.57 11.76 -15.69
CA LEU A 90 -17.47 10.96 -15.18
C LEU A 90 -17.33 9.71 -16.04
N ALA A 91 -16.10 9.34 -16.36
CA ALA A 91 -15.80 8.11 -17.09
C ALA A 91 -14.77 7.30 -16.30
N LEU A 92 -15.09 6.05 -16.01
CA LEU A 92 -14.14 5.05 -15.53
C LEU A 92 -13.85 4.10 -16.69
N THR A 93 -12.64 4.15 -17.23
CA THR A 93 -12.21 3.21 -18.27
C THR A 93 -11.11 2.30 -17.73
N ALA A 94 -11.25 1.01 -17.98
CA ALA A 94 -10.24 0.03 -17.66
C ALA A 94 -9.71 -0.58 -18.96
N ARG A 95 -8.40 -0.69 -19.09
CA ARG A 95 -7.75 -1.42 -20.19
C ARG A 95 -6.58 -2.26 -19.68
N ARG A 96 -6.34 -3.38 -20.35
CA ARG A 96 -5.18 -4.23 -20.08
C ARG A 96 -4.06 -3.89 -21.05
N GLU A 97 -2.89 -3.53 -20.51
CA GLU A 97 -1.67 -3.30 -21.26
C GLU A 97 -0.60 -4.31 -20.81
N ARG A 98 -0.43 -5.39 -21.58
CA ARG A 98 0.52 -6.49 -21.29
C ARG A 98 0.32 -7.09 -19.88
N ASP A 99 1.24 -6.77 -18.97
CA ASP A 99 1.35 -7.20 -17.57
C ASP A 99 0.78 -6.17 -16.58
N ARG A 100 0.14 -5.11 -17.09
CA ARG A 100 -0.49 -4.06 -16.30
C ARG A 100 -1.96 -3.87 -16.64
N VAL A 101 -2.72 -3.43 -15.64
CA VAL A 101 -4.07 -2.90 -15.80
C VAL A 101 -3.99 -1.39 -15.63
N ILE A 102 -4.53 -0.66 -16.60
CA ILE A 102 -4.62 0.79 -16.59
C ILE A 102 -6.08 1.15 -16.30
N LEU A 103 -6.33 1.83 -15.19
CA LEU A 103 -7.62 2.39 -14.84
C LEU A 103 -7.56 3.90 -14.97
N GLU A 104 -8.48 4.51 -15.70
CA GLU A 104 -8.54 5.95 -15.89
C GLU A 104 -9.90 6.45 -15.44
N LEU A 105 -9.87 7.35 -14.45
CA LEU A 105 -11.02 8.11 -14.00
C LEU A 105 -10.91 9.53 -14.56
N ALA A 106 -11.83 9.92 -15.43
CA ALA A 106 -11.87 11.25 -16.04
C ALA A 106 -13.17 11.98 -15.71
N ASP A 107 -13.07 13.28 -15.48
CA ASP A 107 -14.20 14.21 -15.32
C ASP A 107 -14.12 15.36 -16.33
N ASP A 108 -15.25 16.01 -16.59
CA ASP A 108 -15.36 17.21 -17.45
C ASP A 108 -15.59 18.50 -16.63
N GLY A 109 -15.14 18.49 -15.38
CA GLY A 109 -15.32 19.56 -14.41
C GLY A 109 -14.39 20.75 -14.63
N ARG A 110 -14.16 21.50 -13.56
CA ARG A 110 -13.35 22.74 -13.62
C ARG A 110 -11.86 22.49 -13.83
N GLY A 111 -11.40 21.25 -13.65
CA GLY A 111 -9.99 20.88 -13.66
C GLY A 111 -9.20 21.43 -12.48
N LEU A 112 -7.90 21.15 -12.49
CA LEU A 112 -6.91 21.59 -11.54
C LEU A 112 -6.01 22.64 -12.21
N ASP A 113 -5.61 23.62 -11.42
CA ASP A 113 -4.69 24.67 -11.82
C ASP A 113 -3.31 24.37 -11.21
N PRO A 114 -2.30 24.00 -12.02
CA PRO A 114 -0.95 23.70 -11.54
C PRO A 114 -0.33 24.85 -10.75
N GLU A 115 -0.61 26.09 -11.14
CA GLU A 115 -0.04 27.27 -10.49
C GLU A 115 -0.65 27.50 -9.11
N ARG A 116 -1.96 27.30 -8.99
CA ARG A 116 -2.63 27.31 -7.68
C ARG A 116 -2.14 26.21 -6.76
N LEU A 117 -1.80 25.04 -7.29
CA LEU A 117 -1.23 23.94 -6.51
C LEU A 117 0.19 24.27 -6.01
N ARG A 118 1.04 24.86 -6.87
CA ARG A 118 2.36 25.37 -6.45
C ARG A 118 2.23 26.39 -5.32
N GLN A 119 1.35 27.38 -5.49
CA GLN A 119 1.10 28.41 -4.49
C GLN A 119 0.58 27.83 -3.17
N ALA A 120 -0.36 26.88 -3.23
CA ALA A 120 -0.88 26.20 -2.05
C ALA A 120 0.20 25.39 -1.32
N ALA A 121 1.10 24.72 -2.05
CA ALA A 121 2.20 23.96 -1.46
C ALA A 121 3.22 24.88 -0.75
N VAL A 122 3.55 26.03 -1.34
CA VAL A 122 4.43 27.04 -0.72
C VAL A 122 3.78 27.67 0.50
N ALA A 123 2.52 28.09 0.40
CA ALA A 123 1.79 28.73 1.49
C ALA A 123 1.66 27.82 2.74
N ARG A 124 1.64 26.50 2.53
CA ARG A 124 1.57 25.50 3.60
C ARG A 124 2.94 25.00 4.06
N GLY A 125 4.03 25.57 3.56
CA GLY A 125 5.40 25.24 3.95
C GLY A 125 5.87 23.85 3.52
N VAL A 126 5.18 23.23 2.55
CA VAL A 126 5.53 21.89 2.04
C VAL A 126 6.72 21.96 1.08
N LEU A 127 6.86 23.07 0.34
CA LEU A 127 7.94 23.32 -0.59
C LEU A 127 8.46 24.76 -0.46
N ALA A 128 9.75 24.95 -0.71
CA ALA A 128 10.31 26.29 -0.89
C ALA A 128 9.81 26.90 -2.22
N PRO A 129 9.65 28.24 -2.33
CA PRO A 129 9.22 28.91 -3.56
C PRO A 129 10.02 28.51 -4.79
N GLU A 130 11.34 28.38 -4.64
CA GLU A 130 12.26 28.02 -5.72
C GLU A 130 12.04 26.58 -6.19
N GLN A 131 11.74 25.67 -5.25
CA GLN A 131 11.44 24.27 -5.56
C GLN A 131 10.09 24.15 -6.28
N ALA A 132 9.07 24.90 -5.84
CA ALA A 132 7.76 24.89 -6.47
C ALA A 132 7.80 25.45 -7.90
N ALA A 133 8.59 26.49 -8.15
CA ALA A 133 8.77 27.09 -9.47
C ALA A 133 9.53 26.17 -10.45
N ALA A 134 10.37 25.26 -9.96
CA ALA A 134 11.12 24.32 -10.78
C ALA A 134 10.27 23.13 -11.29
N LEU A 135 9.09 22.90 -10.71
CA LEU A 135 8.23 21.77 -11.08
C LEU A 135 7.56 22.01 -12.45
N SER A 136 7.57 20.99 -13.30
CA SER A 136 6.71 20.95 -14.47
C SER A 136 5.23 20.96 -14.07
N ASP A 137 4.33 21.33 -14.99
CA ASP A 137 2.89 21.36 -14.70
C ASP A 137 2.37 19.97 -14.28
N ARG A 138 2.91 18.89 -14.87
CA ARG A 138 2.57 17.51 -14.51
C ARG A 138 3.01 17.16 -13.08
N GLU A 139 4.19 17.60 -12.66
CA GLU A 139 4.67 17.41 -11.28
C GLU A 139 3.89 18.28 -10.30
N ALA A 140 3.53 19.50 -10.70
CA ALA A 140 2.71 20.39 -9.89
C ALA A 140 1.30 19.81 -9.65
N LEU A 141 0.71 19.13 -10.62
CA LEU A 141 -0.57 18.41 -10.44
C LEU A 141 -0.46 17.31 -9.37
N MET A 142 0.68 16.61 -9.28
CA MET A 142 0.90 15.59 -8.25
C MET A 142 0.98 16.17 -6.84
N LEU A 143 1.15 17.48 -6.66
CA LEU A 143 1.08 18.13 -5.35
C LEU A 143 -0.29 17.96 -4.68
N CYS A 144 -1.36 17.71 -5.44
CA CYS A 144 -2.67 17.39 -4.86
C CYS A 144 -2.64 16.09 -4.03
N CYS A 145 -1.64 15.23 -4.24
CA CYS A 145 -1.41 13.99 -3.50
C CYS A 145 -0.54 14.20 -2.25
N LEU A 146 -0.13 15.43 -1.93
CA LEU A 146 0.65 15.70 -0.73
C LEU A 146 -0.27 15.93 0.48
N PRO A 147 0.07 15.40 1.67
CA PRO A 147 -0.71 15.62 2.87
C PRO A 147 -0.87 17.12 3.12
N GLY A 148 -2.11 17.54 3.31
CA GLY A 148 -2.40 18.92 3.62
C GLY A 148 -2.14 19.88 2.47
N VAL A 149 -2.09 19.47 1.19
CA VAL A 149 -2.18 20.39 0.04
C VAL A 149 -3.57 20.23 -0.61
N SER A 150 -4.36 21.31 -0.62
CA SER A 150 -5.67 21.36 -1.26
C SER A 150 -5.96 22.78 -1.69
N THR A 151 -6.52 22.93 -2.89
CA THR A 151 -6.92 24.21 -3.49
C THR A 151 -8.32 24.66 -3.05
N ALA A 152 -8.98 23.94 -2.15
CA ALA A 152 -10.29 24.33 -1.62
C ALA A 152 -10.13 25.40 -0.53
N ASP A 153 -10.88 26.50 -0.66
CA ASP A 153 -10.89 27.63 0.29
C ASP A 153 -11.48 27.27 1.66
N GLN A 154 -12.20 26.15 1.77
CA GLN A 154 -12.78 25.65 3.03
C GLN A 154 -12.40 24.19 3.26
N VAL A 155 -11.87 23.91 4.45
CA VAL A 155 -11.72 22.55 4.96
C VAL A 155 -13.11 22.07 5.37
N THR A 156 -13.74 21.22 4.56
CA THR A 156 -15.02 20.60 4.92
C THR A 156 -14.79 19.57 6.03
N GLU A 157 -15.59 19.64 7.10
CA GLU A 157 -15.51 18.77 8.30
C GLU A 157 -15.66 17.26 8.00
N LEU A 158 -16.11 16.90 6.79
CA LEU A 158 -16.18 15.51 6.30
C LEU A 158 -14.81 14.89 5.95
N SER A 159 -13.73 15.68 5.91
CA SER A 159 -12.35 15.21 5.64
C SER A 159 -11.63 14.65 6.90
N GLY A 160 -12.27 14.66 8.06
CA GLY A 160 -11.68 14.32 9.37
C GLY A 160 -11.31 12.84 9.62
N ARG A 161 -11.19 12.00 8.58
CA ARG A 161 -10.77 10.58 8.71
C ARG A 161 -9.45 10.23 8.03
N GLY A 162 -8.68 11.23 7.59
CA GLY A 162 -7.33 10.98 7.05
C GLY A 162 -7.29 10.28 5.69
N VAL A 163 -8.35 10.42 4.88
CA VAL A 163 -8.39 9.89 3.51
C VAL A 163 -8.31 11.08 2.55
N GLY A 164 -7.10 11.42 2.12
CA GLY A 164 -6.84 12.34 1.02
C GLY A 164 -6.27 11.61 -0.20
N MET A 165 -5.96 12.37 -1.25
CA MET A 165 -5.28 11.83 -2.44
C MET A 165 -3.88 11.27 -2.11
N ASP A 166 -3.30 11.69 -0.99
CA ASP A 166 -2.09 11.11 -0.40
C ASP A 166 -2.29 9.64 0.02
N SER A 167 -3.44 9.32 0.61
CA SER A 167 -3.81 7.94 0.95
C SER A 167 -4.02 7.12 -0.31
N VAL A 168 -4.68 7.69 -1.33
CA VAL A 168 -4.89 7.04 -2.62
C VAL A 168 -3.54 6.67 -3.25
N LYS A 169 -2.61 7.64 -3.33
CA LYS A 169 -1.27 7.42 -3.87
C LYS A 169 -0.52 6.33 -3.11
N ARG A 170 -0.52 6.37 -1.77
CA ARG A 170 0.13 5.35 -0.94
C ARG A 170 -0.44 3.95 -1.14
N THR A 171 -1.77 3.81 -1.20
CA THR A 171 -2.40 2.50 -1.46
C THR A 171 -1.98 1.95 -2.82
N VAL A 172 -1.97 2.80 -3.87
CA VAL A 172 -1.56 2.39 -5.22
C VAL A 172 -0.09 1.99 -5.29
N GLU A 173 0.80 2.76 -4.64
CA GLU A 173 2.23 2.45 -4.55
C GLU A 173 2.48 1.16 -3.76
N ALA A 174 1.74 0.92 -2.67
CA ALA A 174 1.82 -0.31 -1.88
C ALA A 174 1.42 -1.56 -2.67
N LEU A 175 0.55 -1.42 -3.66
CA LEU A 175 0.16 -2.49 -4.59
C LEU A 175 1.19 -2.70 -5.72
N GLY A 176 2.29 -1.93 -5.73
CA GLY A 176 3.30 -1.96 -6.80
C GLY A 176 2.88 -1.20 -8.05
N GLY A 177 1.87 -0.33 -7.95
CA GLY A 177 1.38 0.50 -9.03
C GLY A 177 1.91 1.92 -9.03
N THR A 178 1.48 2.72 -10.00
CA THR A 178 1.73 4.16 -10.07
C THR A 178 0.44 4.93 -10.29
N LEU A 179 0.38 6.14 -9.74
CA LEU A 179 -0.72 7.09 -9.90
C LEU A 179 -0.22 8.29 -10.71
N GLU A 180 -0.99 8.72 -11.70
CA GLU A 180 -0.73 9.93 -12.47
C GLU A 180 -1.98 10.80 -12.51
N VAL A 181 -1.78 12.12 -12.50
CA VAL A 181 -2.87 13.11 -12.61
C VAL A 181 -2.58 14.03 -13.79
N GLU A 182 -3.53 14.14 -14.69
CA GLU A 182 -3.53 15.05 -15.83
C GLU A 182 -4.76 15.96 -15.72
N SER A 183 -4.60 17.26 -15.87
CA SER A 183 -5.73 18.17 -15.79
C SER A 183 -5.38 19.51 -16.41
N ALA A 184 -6.40 20.21 -16.89
CA ALA A 184 -6.28 21.58 -17.33
C ALA A 184 -7.50 22.39 -16.86
N PRO A 185 -7.33 23.67 -16.49
CA PRO A 185 -8.44 24.53 -16.09
C PRO A 185 -9.54 24.57 -17.14
N GLY A 186 -10.78 24.32 -16.70
CA GLY A 186 -11.98 24.28 -17.54
C GLY A 186 -12.18 22.98 -18.34
N LEU A 187 -11.19 22.09 -18.41
CA LEU A 187 -11.25 20.85 -19.22
C LEU A 187 -11.44 19.57 -18.37
N GLY A 188 -11.51 19.70 -17.05
CA GLY A 188 -11.65 18.59 -16.12
C GLY A 188 -10.31 17.96 -15.73
N ALA A 189 -10.37 16.83 -15.02
CA ALA A 189 -9.18 16.08 -14.61
C ALA A 189 -9.29 14.61 -15.01
N ARG A 190 -8.11 13.98 -15.15
CA ARG A 190 -7.93 12.56 -15.39
C ARG A 190 -6.94 12.02 -14.37
N VAL A 191 -7.34 10.98 -13.67
CA VAL A 191 -6.50 10.23 -12.73
C VAL A 191 -6.28 8.84 -13.31
N THR A 192 -5.02 8.49 -13.54
CA THR A 192 -4.62 7.21 -14.16
C THR A 192 -3.89 6.34 -13.13
N PHE A 193 -4.46 5.18 -12.86
CA PHE A 193 -3.86 4.12 -12.05
C PHE A 193 -3.20 3.12 -12.98
N ARG A 194 -1.90 2.86 -12.80
CA ARG A 194 -1.20 1.77 -13.49
C ARG A 194 -0.86 0.71 -12.47
N LEU A 195 -1.53 -0.42 -12.54
CA LEU A 195 -1.43 -1.48 -11.54
C LEU A 195 -0.84 -2.73 -12.19
N PRO A 196 -0.01 -3.51 -11.48
CA PRO A 196 0.35 -4.84 -11.95
C PRO A 196 -0.90 -5.73 -11.99
N LEU A 197 -0.89 -6.78 -12.82
CA LEU A 197 -1.98 -7.77 -12.82
C LEU A 197 -2.08 -8.55 -11.49
N THR A 198 -0.93 -8.74 -10.82
CA THR A 198 -0.79 -9.52 -9.60
C THR A 198 -0.01 -8.73 -8.56
N VAL A 199 -0.37 -8.87 -7.28
CA VAL A 199 0.49 -8.33 -6.21
C VAL A 199 1.76 -9.16 -6.11
N ALA A 200 2.89 -8.51 -5.85
CA ALA A 200 4.15 -9.20 -5.60
C ALA A 200 4.02 -10.09 -4.35
N VAL A 201 4.07 -11.41 -4.55
CA VAL A 201 4.15 -12.39 -3.47
C VAL A 201 5.61 -12.60 -3.10
N GLN A 202 5.91 -12.57 -1.81
CA GLN A 202 7.25 -12.84 -1.29
C GLN A 202 7.22 -14.05 -0.37
N PRO A 203 8.23 -14.94 -0.44
CA PRO A 203 8.35 -16.05 0.49
C PRO A 203 8.76 -15.53 1.87
N VAL A 204 8.02 -15.95 2.88
CA VAL A 204 8.31 -15.67 4.30
C VAL A 204 8.42 -16.99 5.06
N LEU A 205 9.39 -17.06 5.97
CA LEU A 205 9.49 -18.12 6.96
C LEU A 205 8.64 -17.73 8.17
N LEU A 206 7.61 -18.50 8.46
CA LEU A 206 6.80 -18.33 9.64
C LEU A 206 7.45 -19.02 10.84
N VAL A 207 7.56 -18.29 11.94
CA VAL A 207 8.09 -18.77 13.22
C VAL A 207 7.10 -18.48 14.34
N ARG A 208 7.13 -19.31 15.37
CA ARG A 208 6.34 -19.11 16.59
C ARG A 208 7.23 -18.61 17.72
N VAL A 209 6.75 -17.59 18.44
CA VAL A 209 7.38 -17.05 19.64
C VAL A 209 6.27 -16.77 20.66
N GLY A 210 6.26 -17.54 21.76
CA GLY A 210 5.12 -17.61 22.66
C GLY A 210 3.85 -18.08 21.93
N GLU A 211 2.79 -17.30 22.06
CA GLU A 211 1.52 -17.53 21.35
C GLU A 211 1.45 -16.82 19.99
N GLU A 212 2.45 -16.00 19.67
CA GLU A 212 2.48 -15.17 18.46
C GLU A 212 3.16 -15.87 17.29
N VAL A 213 2.67 -15.57 16.10
CA VAL A 213 3.27 -15.99 14.82
C VAL A 213 3.87 -14.78 14.13
N LEU A 214 5.15 -14.88 13.80
CA LEU A 214 5.92 -13.83 13.14
C LEU A 214 6.48 -14.36 11.82
N GLY A 215 6.68 -13.47 10.86
CA GLY A 215 7.30 -13.80 9.57
C GLY A 215 8.70 -13.21 9.45
N LEU A 216 9.60 -13.95 8.80
CA LEU A 216 10.90 -13.43 8.35
C LEU A 216 10.98 -13.54 6.82
N PRO A 217 11.39 -12.50 6.10
CA PRO A 217 11.62 -12.62 4.65
C PRO A 217 12.66 -13.70 4.39
N ILE A 218 12.33 -14.71 3.57
CA ILE A 218 13.24 -15.84 3.34
C ILE A 218 14.56 -15.40 2.70
N ALA A 219 14.52 -14.33 1.91
CA ALA A 219 15.70 -13.73 1.30
C ALA A 219 16.73 -13.24 2.33
N LYS A 220 16.32 -13.03 3.59
CA LYS A 220 17.16 -12.62 4.71
C LYS A 220 17.52 -13.78 5.65
N VAL A 221 17.05 -15.00 5.36
CA VAL A 221 17.33 -16.20 6.15
C VAL A 221 18.40 -17.04 5.45
N HIS A 222 19.51 -17.27 6.14
CA HIS A 222 20.60 -18.12 5.65
C HIS A 222 20.36 -19.60 5.92
N GLY A 223 19.69 -19.92 7.03
CA GLY A 223 19.39 -21.30 7.41
C GLY A 223 18.63 -21.39 8.72
N ALA A 224 18.21 -22.60 9.09
CA ALA A 224 17.60 -22.86 10.39
C ALA A 224 17.98 -24.25 10.90
N ALA A 225 18.13 -24.39 12.22
CA ALA A 225 18.47 -25.65 12.87
C ALA A 225 17.71 -25.80 14.20
N GLN A 226 17.45 -27.05 14.61
CA GLN A 226 17.02 -27.33 15.98
C GLN A 226 18.26 -27.51 16.85
N VAL A 227 18.30 -26.78 17.96
CA VAL A 227 19.47 -26.69 18.83
C VAL A 227 19.04 -26.74 20.29
N GLU A 228 19.78 -27.48 21.09
CA GLU A 228 19.67 -27.45 22.56
C GLU A 228 20.51 -26.29 23.08
N LEU A 229 19.86 -25.23 23.57
CA LEU A 229 20.53 -23.97 23.90
C LEU A 229 21.57 -24.13 25.02
N SER A 230 21.37 -25.06 25.95
CA SER A 230 22.34 -25.38 27.00
C SER A 230 23.66 -25.97 26.48
N ARG A 231 23.66 -26.57 25.29
CA ARG A 231 24.85 -27.19 24.67
C ARG A 231 25.64 -26.24 23.78
N LEU A 232 25.14 -25.02 23.58
CA LEU A 232 25.86 -24.02 22.82
C LEU A 232 27.04 -23.49 23.62
N ASP A 233 28.19 -23.39 22.95
CA ASP A 233 29.34 -22.69 23.47
C ASP A 233 29.00 -21.22 23.72
N ARG A 234 29.72 -20.60 24.64
CA ARG A 234 29.53 -19.19 24.99
C ARG A 234 30.76 -18.37 24.66
N SER A 235 30.57 -17.30 23.90
CA SER A 235 31.58 -16.28 23.66
C SER A 235 31.16 -14.99 24.36
N ARG A 236 32.04 -14.44 25.22
CA ARG A 236 31.75 -13.24 26.04
C ARG A 236 30.43 -13.33 26.83
N GLY A 237 30.04 -14.54 27.24
CA GLY A 237 28.82 -14.82 28.01
C GLY A 237 27.57 -15.11 27.17
N GLU A 238 27.62 -14.92 25.85
CA GLU A 238 26.50 -15.12 24.93
C GLU A 238 26.61 -16.45 24.18
N PRO A 239 25.50 -17.19 23.99
CA PRO A 239 25.53 -18.45 23.25
C PRO A 239 25.88 -18.18 21.78
N VAL A 240 26.76 -19.01 21.23
CA VAL A 240 27.19 -18.95 19.82
C VAL A 240 26.92 -20.27 19.12
N LEU A 241 26.44 -20.20 17.88
CA LEU A 241 26.17 -21.35 17.02
C LEU A 241 27.25 -21.42 15.92
N PRO A 242 27.99 -22.52 15.78
CA PRO A 242 28.84 -22.74 14.61
C PRO A 242 27.96 -22.91 13.36
N TYR A 243 28.11 -22.00 12.40
CA TYR A 243 27.37 -21.99 11.15
C TYR A 243 28.29 -21.56 10.01
N ASP A 244 28.44 -22.40 8.98
CA ASP A 244 29.23 -22.09 7.78
C ASP A 244 30.69 -21.65 8.08
N GLY A 245 31.32 -22.29 9.07
CA GLY A 245 32.69 -21.99 9.50
C GLY A 245 32.85 -20.77 10.41
N GLU A 246 31.77 -20.05 10.71
CA GLU A 246 31.75 -18.88 11.59
C GLU A 246 30.96 -19.15 12.88
N LEU A 247 31.27 -18.41 13.95
CA LEU A 247 30.50 -18.44 15.20
C LEU A 247 29.44 -17.34 15.18
N VAL A 248 28.18 -17.72 15.04
CA VAL A 248 27.05 -16.80 14.96
C VAL A 248 26.47 -16.58 16.35
N PRO A 249 26.33 -15.33 16.85
CA PRO A 249 25.70 -15.06 18.13
C PRO A 249 24.21 -15.41 18.09
N VAL A 250 23.73 -16.11 19.13
CA VAL A 250 22.33 -16.53 19.26
C VAL A 250 21.59 -15.64 20.25
N ARG A 251 20.46 -15.09 19.84
CA ARG A 251 19.58 -14.23 20.63
C ARG A 251 18.21 -14.85 20.76
N ASP A 252 17.65 -14.84 21.97
CA ASP A 252 16.29 -15.33 22.23
C ASP A 252 15.27 -14.29 21.76
N LEU A 253 14.53 -14.61 20.70
CA LEU A 253 13.60 -13.67 20.08
C LEU A 253 12.45 -13.32 21.03
N SER A 254 12.05 -14.23 21.92
CA SER A 254 11.01 -13.93 22.91
C SER A 254 11.48 -12.83 23.85
N ARG A 255 12.74 -12.85 24.29
CA ARG A 255 13.31 -11.82 25.17
C ARG A 255 13.48 -10.49 24.46
N LEU A 256 13.90 -10.51 23.19
CA LEU A 256 14.05 -9.28 22.39
C LEU A 256 12.72 -8.56 22.22
N LEU A 257 11.62 -9.31 22.05
CA LEU A 257 10.29 -8.75 21.83
C LEU A 257 9.47 -8.59 23.12
N GLY A 258 10.03 -8.95 24.29
CA GLY A 258 9.34 -8.87 25.58
C GLY A 258 8.24 -9.92 25.78
N PHE A 259 8.23 -10.99 25.00
CA PHE A 259 7.30 -12.11 25.18
C PHE A 259 7.73 -13.03 26.32
N PRO A 260 6.78 -13.74 26.95
CA PRO A 260 7.09 -14.78 27.93
C PRO A 260 8.07 -15.80 27.33
N ALA A 261 9.11 -16.14 28.08
CA ALA A 261 10.09 -17.12 27.65
C ALA A 261 9.41 -18.50 27.47
N ALA A 262 9.68 -19.14 26.34
CA ALA A 262 9.18 -20.48 26.10
C ALA A 262 9.80 -21.49 27.05
N ALA A 263 9.00 -22.47 27.46
CA ALA A 263 9.47 -23.61 28.23
C ALA A 263 10.21 -24.60 27.31
N GLY A 264 11.38 -25.05 27.73
CA GLY A 264 12.17 -26.06 27.03
C GLY A 264 13.53 -25.55 26.55
N ASP A 265 14.50 -26.46 26.57
CA ASP A 265 15.90 -26.19 26.22
C ASP A 265 16.19 -26.36 24.72
N VAL A 266 15.41 -27.21 24.04
CA VAL A 266 15.47 -27.38 22.59
C VAL A 266 14.64 -26.29 21.91
N ARG A 267 15.30 -25.44 21.12
CA ARG A 267 14.69 -24.34 20.37
C ARG A 267 15.09 -24.43 18.90
N ALA A 268 14.29 -23.84 18.03
CA ALA A 268 14.71 -23.62 16.66
C ALA A 268 15.54 -22.34 16.59
N VAL A 269 16.68 -22.35 15.93
CA VAL A 269 17.51 -21.17 15.68
C VAL A 269 17.47 -20.85 14.20
N VAL A 270 16.98 -19.66 13.86
CA VAL A 270 16.98 -19.13 12.49
C VAL A 270 18.19 -18.23 12.32
N VAL A 271 19.12 -18.59 11.43
CA VAL A 271 20.26 -17.75 11.08
C VAL A 271 19.80 -16.77 10.00
N ALA A 272 19.84 -15.48 10.33
CA ALA A 272 19.41 -14.41 9.45
C ALA A 272 20.49 -13.34 9.29
N GLU A 273 20.37 -12.56 8.23
CA GLU A 273 21.20 -11.37 7.99
C GLU A 273 20.90 -10.34 9.10
N GLY A 274 21.93 -9.95 9.85
CA GLY A 274 21.84 -8.98 10.94
C GLY A 274 22.57 -7.67 10.63
N GLY A 275 22.66 -6.78 11.62
CA GLY A 275 23.65 -5.70 11.64
C GLY A 275 25.06 -6.24 11.91
N GLU A 276 26.08 -5.39 12.10
CA GLU A 276 27.44 -5.85 12.47
C GLU A 276 27.40 -6.77 13.71
N PRO A 277 27.89 -8.03 13.66
CA PRO A 277 28.91 -8.59 12.77
C PRO A 277 28.42 -9.31 11.48
N GLY A 278 27.18 -9.11 11.06
CA GLY A 278 26.62 -9.48 9.74
C GLY A 278 25.60 -10.62 9.77
N ARG A 279 25.72 -11.56 10.71
CA ARG A 279 24.76 -12.67 10.90
C ARG A 279 24.36 -12.81 12.36
N VAL A 280 23.12 -13.21 12.59
CA VAL A 280 22.58 -13.46 13.94
C VAL A 280 21.66 -14.68 13.92
N GLY A 281 21.76 -15.50 14.96
CA GLY A 281 20.85 -16.61 15.21
C GLY A 281 19.69 -16.14 16.09
N LEU A 282 18.46 -16.31 15.62
CA LEU A 282 17.25 -16.02 16.39
C LEU A 282 16.68 -17.32 16.94
N ALA A 283 16.76 -17.52 18.24
CA ALA A 283 16.11 -18.64 18.91
C ALA A 283 14.60 -18.36 19.02
N VAL A 284 13.82 -19.28 18.47
CA VAL A 284 12.36 -19.27 18.39
C VAL A 284 11.79 -20.60 18.88
N ASP A 285 10.49 -20.64 19.13
CA ASP A 285 9.85 -21.81 19.74
C ASP A 285 9.57 -22.90 18.73
N ALA A 286 9.20 -22.52 17.51
CA ALA A 286 8.99 -23.44 16.41
C ALA A 286 9.16 -22.75 15.05
N LEU A 287 9.57 -23.54 14.06
CA LEU A 287 9.45 -23.19 12.64
C LEU A 287 8.11 -23.72 12.15
N LEU A 288 7.26 -22.84 11.63
CA LEU A 288 5.96 -23.21 11.08
C LEU A 288 6.03 -23.48 9.58
N GLY A 289 7.10 -23.02 8.92
CA GLY A 289 7.40 -23.31 7.52
C GLY A 289 7.35 -22.08 6.63
N GLN A 290 7.57 -22.30 5.33
CA GLN A 290 7.57 -21.25 4.31
C GLN A 290 6.15 -21.01 3.80
N HIS A 291 5.79 -19.74 3.65
CA HIS A 291 4.54 -19.31 3.04
C HIS A 291 4.81 -18.22 2.00
N GLU A 292 4.05 -18.23 0.90
CA GLU A 292 3.98 -17.09 -0.01
C GLU A 292 2.97 -16.09 0.52
N ALA A 293 3.41 -14.86 0.75
CA ALA A 293 2.61 -13.82 1.37
C ALA A 293 2.74 -12.50 0.61
N VAL A 294 1.63 -11.75 0.56
CA VAL A 294 1.63 -10.36 0.12
C VAL A 294 2.02 -9.51 1.33
N LEU A 295 3.13 -8.78 1.23
CA LEU A 295 3.59 -7.91 2.31
C LEU A 295 3.00 -6.53 2.12
N LYS A 296 2.30 -6.04 3.15
CA LYS A 296 1.77 -4.68 3.21
C LYS A 296 2.69 -3.81 4.07
N PRO A 297 3.04 -2.60 3.63
CA PRO A 297 3.81 -1.68 4.46
C PRO A 297 3.03 -1.34 5.73
N LEU A 298 3.76 -1.11 6.81
CA LEU A 298 3.17 -0.68 8.08
C LEU A 298 2.78 0.79 7.98
N GLY A 299 1.57 1.12 8.40
CA GLY A 299 1.15 2.52 8.58
C GLY A 299 1.63 3.08 9.92
N SER A 300 1.62 4.40 10.05
CA SER A 300 1.85 5.07 11.34
C SER A 300 0.82 4.63 12.39
N PRO A 301 1.20 4.37 13.66
CA PRO A 301 2.55 4.53 14.23
C PRO A 301 3.46 3.30 14.10
N LEU A 302 2.96 2.18 13.55
CA LEU A 302 3.66 0.90 13.50
C LEU A 302 4.95 0.95 12.67
N GLU A 303 5.03 1.85 11.69
CA GLU A 303 6.25 2.10 10.91
C GLU A 303 7.44 2.54 11.77
N THR A 304 7.19 3.09 12.97
CA THR A 304 8.25 3.56 13.89
C THR A 304 8.72 2.48 14.86
N VAL A 305 8.07 1.31 14.88
CA VAL A 305 8.42 0.22 15.78
C VAL A 305 9.68 -0.48 15.27
N PRO A 306 10.79 -0.46 16.04
CA PRO A 306 12.02 -1.13 15.64
C PRO A 306 11.82 -2.62 15.40
N GLY A 307 12.45 -3.15 14.36
CA GLY A 307 12.38 -4.57 14.02
C GLY A 307 11.13 -5.01 13.25
N LEU A 308 10.16 -4.13 12.98
CA LEU A 308 9.03 -4.44 12.08
C LEU A 308 9.24 -3.80 10.69
N SER A 309 8.92 -4.54 9.64
CA SER A 309 8.99 -4.05 8.25
C SER A 309 7.65 -4.01 7.53
N ALA A 310 6.83 -5.04 7.72
CA ALA A 310 5.58 -5.22 7.01
C ALA A 310 4.57 -6.02 7.84
N VAL A 311 3.34 -6.09 7.36
CA VAL A 311 2.31 -6.99 7.86
C VAL A 311 1.72 -7.79 6.71
N THR A 312 1.35 -9.03 6.94
CA THR A 312 0.58 -9.84 6.01
C THR A 312 -0.61 -10.46 6.73
N VAL A 313 -1.60 -10.96 5.99
CA VAL A 313 -2.75 -11.68 6.54
C VAL A 313 -2.71 -13.08 5.99
N LEU A 314 -2.60 -14.07 6.87
CA LEU A 314 -2.63 -15.48 6.47
C LEU A 314 -4.05 -15.90 6.07
N GLY A 315 -4.20 -17.05 5.41
CA GLY A 315 -5.51 -17.59 5.03
C GLY A 315 -6.47 -17.83 6.21
N THR A 316 -5.97 -17.82 7.44
CA THR A 316 -6.75 -17.87 8.69
C THR A 316 -7.40 -16.53 9.07
N GLY A 317 -7.10 -15.45 8.34
CA GLY A 317 -7.55 -14.09 8.63
C GLY A 317 -6.76 -13.37 9.74
N ARG A 318 -5.77 -14.04 10.35
CA ARG A 318 -4.92 -13.41 11.38
C ARG A 318 -3.79 -12.60 10.74
N PRO A 319 -3.53 -11.37 11.20
CA PRO A 319 -2.36 -10.61 10.78
C PRO A 319 -1.09 -11.24 11.34
N VAL A 320 -0.03 -11.22 10.53
CA VAL A 320 1.32 -11.66 10.89
C VAL A 320 2.29 -10.55 10.55
N PHE A 321 3.04 -10.11 11.54
CA PHE A 321 4.06 -9.08 11.37
C PHE A 321 5.34 -9.69 10.81
N ILE A 322 5.97 -8.96 9.89
CA ILE A 322 7.22 -9.32 9.25
C ILE A 322 8.36 -8.60 9.95
N LEU A 323 9.32 -9.37 10.43
CA LEU A 323 10.48 -8.88 11.15
C LEU A 323 11.56 -8.41 10.18
N ASP A 324 12.15 -7.25 10.49
CA ASP A 324 13.42 -6.79 9.95
C ASP A 324 14.49 -6.99 11.01
N VAL A 325 15.26 -8.06 10.84
CA VAL A 325 16.30 -8.47 11.81
C VAL A 325 17.38 -7.40 11.93
N GLN A 326 17.71 -6.68 10.86
CA GLN A 326 18.72 -5.61 10.91
C GLN A 326 18.22 -4.45 11.78
N ARG A 327 16.97 -4.00 11.57
CA ARG A 327 16.37 -2.93 12.38
C ARG A 327 16.10 -3.32 13.83
N LEU A 328 16.00 -4.62 14.12
CA LEU A 328 15.81 -5.09 15.49
C LEU A 328 17.07 -4.90 16.35
N PHE A 329 18.24 -4.84 15.73
CA PHE A 329 19.54 -4.68 16.40
C PHE A 329 20.23 -3.34 16.10
N ALA A 330 19.56 -2.42 15.40
CA ALA A 330 20.07 -1.10 15.02
C ALA A 330 19.90 -0.07 16.14
#